data_AF-A0AAI9K5K7-F1
#
_entry.id   AF-A0AAI9K5K7-F1
#
_cell.length_a   1.000
_cell.length_b   1.000
_cell.length_c   1.000
_cell.angle_alpha   90.00
_cell.angle_beta   90.00
_cell.angle_gamma   90.00
#
_symmetry.space_group_name_H-M   'P 1'
#
loop_
_entity.id
_entity.type
_entity.pdbx_description
1 polymer ?
#
loop_
_entity_poly.entity_id
_entity_poly.type
_entity_poly.pdbx_seq_one_letter_code
_entity_poly.pdbx_strand_id
1 'polypeptide(L)'
;MGGRGASSGISGKGKKYGSQYKSLLTVGNVKFIKKTNRQSEPLMETMTKGRVYAIVGKDGPTDITYFDSDGKRTKTIHLDHPHKGLKPHTHHGYFHSENDSDKGAARLTSKEKALVEMVNRAWYDNNSNRR
;
A
#
# COMPACT_ATOMS: atom_id res chain seq x y z
N MET A 1 13.04 9.26 10.67
CA MET A 1 11.84 8.49 10.28
C MET A 1 12.05 7.04 10.71
N GLY A 2 11.36 6.56 11.75
CA GLY A 2 11.46 5.18 12.21
C GLY A 2 10.22 4.38 11.81
N GLY A 3 10.36 3.52 10.80
CA GLY A 3 9.31 2.57 10.43
C GLY A 3 9.09 1.54 11.53
N ARG A 4 7.88 0.95 11.60
CA ARG A 4 7.65 -0.22 12.45
C ARG A 4 8.38 -1.39 11.82
N GLY A 5 9.42 -1.87 12.50
CA GLY A 5 10.01 -3.15 12.16
C GLY A 5 8.96 -4.26 12.29
N ALA A 6 8.84 -5.14 11.29
CA ALA A 6 8.09 -6.39 11.43
C ALA A 6 8.73 -7.31 12.49
N SER A 7 10.02 -7.11 12.79
CA SER A 7 10.80 -7.89 13.76
C SER A 7 10.51 -7.54 15.23
N SER A 8 10.38 -6.25 15.59
CA SER A 8 10.06 -5.85 16.97
C SER A 8 8.56 -5.90 17.27
N GLY A 9 7.73 -5.80 16.22
CA GLY A 9 6.29 -5.72 16.36
C GLY A 9 5.81 -4.48 17.12
N ILE A 10 6.68 -3.51 17.44
CA ILE A 10 6.35 -2.30 18.22
C ILE A 10 7.09 -1.08 17.63
N SER A 11 6.35 -0.01 17.36
CA SER A 11 6.90 1.29 16.90
C SER A 11 7.73 1.98 17.99
N GLY A 12 8.59 2.95 17.63
CA GLY A 12 9.22 3.85 18.61
C GLY A 12 8.24 4.64 19.50
N LYS A 13 6.94 4.68 19.16
CA LYS A 13 5.84 5.26 19.96
C LYS A 13 5.04 4.23 20.77
N GLY A 14 5.55 3.01 20.98
CA GLY A 14 4.91 1.96 21.78
C GLY A 14 3.69 1.26 21.15
N LYS A 15 3.36 1.54 19.87
CA LYS A 15 2.21 0.93 19.19
C LYS A 15 2.57 -0.39 18.52
N LYS A 16 1.75 -1.44 18.74
CA LYS A 16 1.91 -2.78 18.14
C LYS A 16 1.79 -2.75 16.62
N TYR A 17 2.55 -3.56 15.90
CA TYR A 17 2.44 -3.77 14.47
C TYR A 17 1.00 -4.12 14.07
N GLY A 18 0.55 -3.63 12.92
CA GLY A 18 -0.81 -3.83 12.42
C GLY A 18 -1.88 -2.95 13.09
N SER A 19 -1.69 -2.47 14.33
CA SER A 19 -2.70 -1.65 15.04
C SER A 19 -3.05 -0.32 14.36
N GLN A 20 -2.18 0.14 13.46
CA GLN A 20 -2.38 1.39 12.73
C GLN A 20 -3.34 1.23 11.53
N TYR A 21 -3.77 -0.01 11.23
CA TYR A 21 -4.72 -0.35 10.17
C TYR A 21 -5.78 -1.36 10.64
N LYS A 22 -6.97 -1.32 10.04
CA LYS A 22 -7.99 -2.36 10.12
C LYS A 22 -7.99 -3.16 8.83
N SER A 23 -8.09 -4.48 8.92
CA SER A 23 -8.29 -5.35 7.75
C SER A 23 -9.74 -5.26 7.29
N LEU A 24 -9.95 -5.17 5.97
CA LEU A 24 -11.29 -5.08 5.38
C LEU A 24 -11.69 -6.35 4.64
N LEU A 25 -10.78 -6.87 3.80
CA LEU A 25 -10.92 -8.13 3.07
C LEU A 25 -9.55 -8.59 2.55
N THR A 26 -9.45 -9.81 2.04
CA THR A 26 -8.24 -10.33 1.38
C THR A 26 -8.66 -11.08 0.12
N VAL A 27 -8.02 -10.78 -1.02
CA VAL A 27 -8.21 -11.49 -2.29
C VAL A 27 -6.84 -11.95 -2.77
N GLY A 28 -6.63 -13.26 -2.79
CA GLY A 28 -5.31 -13.84 -3.08
C GLY A 28 -4.24 -13.25 -2.15
N ASN A 29 -3.18 -12.70 -2.75
CA ASN A 29 -2.08 -12.07 -2.01
C ASN A 29 -2.33 -10.59 -1.64
N VAL A 30 -3.46 -9.99 -2.05
CA VAL A 30 -3.77 -8.58 -1.72
C VAL A 30 -4.64 -8.52 -0.47
N LYS A 31 -4.14 -7.83 0.56
CA LYS A 31 -4.92 -7.51 1.77
C LYS A 31 -5.37 -6.05 1.72
N PHE A 32 -6.68 -5.84 1.80
CA PHE A 32 -7.27 -4.50 1.85
C PHE A 32 -7.30 -4.02 3.29
N ILE A 33 -6.82 -2.80 3.50
CA ILE A 33 -6.68 -2.23 4.83
C ILE A 33 -7.13 -0.76 4.84
N LYS A 34 -7.59 -0.30 5.99
CA LYS A 34 -7.93 1.10 6.24
C LYS A 34 -7.19 1.63 7.44
N LYS A 35 -6.62 2.82 7.35
CA LYS A 35 -5.96 3.47 8.50
C LYS A 35 -6.97 3.62 9.65
N THR A 36 -6.55 3.28 10.87
CA THR A 36 -7.37 3.52 12.06
C THR A 36 -7.47 5.00 12.41
N ASN A 37 -6.44 5.79 12.07
CA ASN A 37 -6.41 7.24 12.23
C ASN A 37 -5.73 7.87 11.00
N ARG A 38 -6.11 9.11 10.63
CA ARG A 38 -5.47 9.86 9.54
C ARG A 38 -3.95 9.99 9.70
N GLN A 39 -3.47 10.08 10.94
CA GLN A 39 -2.05 10.21 11.29
C GLN A 39 -1.35 8.85 11.49
N SER A 40 -1.98 7.74 11.09
CA SER A 40 -1.35 6.42 11.13
C SER A 40 -0.10 6.38 10.25
N GLU A 41 0.97 5.81 10.81
CA GLU A 41 2.27 5.64 10.16
C GLU A 41 2.15 4.81 8.87
N PRO A 42 2.99 5.09 7.86
CA PRO A 42 3.03 4.30 6.63
C PRO A 42 3.42 2.84 6.91
N LEU A 43 2.98 1.93 6.05
CA LEU A 43 3.46 0.55 6.09
C LEU A 43 4.86 0.47 5.47
N MET A 44 5.85 0.28 6.34
CA MET A 44 7.24 0.12 5.92
C MET A 44 7.65 -1.35 5.85
N GLU A 45 7.04 -2.20 6.69
CA GLU A 45 7.34 -3.62 6.74
C GLU A 45 6.09 -4.50 6.91
N THR A 46 6.24 -5.80 6.65
CA THR A 46 5.20 -6.82 6.81
C THR A 46 5.74 -8.13 7.37
N MET A 47 4.88 -8.83 8.11
CA MET A 47 5.15 -10.18 8.61
C MET A 47 4.80 -11.27 7.58
N THR A 48 4.08 -10.94 6.51
CA THR A 48 3.82 -11.91 5.42
C THR A 48 4.75 -11.61 4.25
N LYS A 49 5.66 -12.55 3.96
CA LYS A 49 6.60 -12.45 2.84
C LYS A 49 5.88 -12.17 1.52
N GLY A 50 6.37 -11.19 0.76
CA GLY A 50 5.84 -10.88 -0.56
C GLY A 50 4.43 -10.28 -0.57
N ARG A 51 3.86 -9.89 0.58
CA ARG A 51 2.48 -9.42 0.66
C ARG A 51 2.28 -8.14 -0.14
N VAL A 52 1.07 -7.99 -0.68
CA VAL A 52 0.61 -6.71 -1.23
C VAL A 52 -0.54 -6.18 -0.37
N TYR A 53 -0.51 -4.88 -0.09
CA TYR A 53 -1.58 -4.20 0.64
C TYR A 53 -2.25 -3.15 -0.24
N ALA A 54 -3.57 -3.18 -0.31
CA ALA A 54 -4.36 -2.10 -0.87
C ALA A 54 -4.89 -1.22 0.28
N ILE A 55 -4.45 0.03 0.34
CA ILE A 55 -4.93 1.01 1.32
C ILE A 55 -6.22 1.61 0.77
N VAL A 56 -7.27 1.61 1.59
CA VAL A 56 -8.59 2.12 1.25
C VAL A 56 -8.87 3.39 2.04
N GLY A 57 -9.18 4.47 1.31
CA GLY A 57 -9.56 5.77 1.82
C GLY A 57 -11.06 5.89 2.12
N LYS A 58 -11.60 7.08 1.88
CA LYS A 58 -13.04 7.35 2.02
C LYS A 58 -13.81 6.77 0.83
N ASP A 59 -13.33 7.05 -0.39
CA ASP A 59 -14.08 6.79 -1.62
C ASP A 59 -13.62 5.53 -2.37
N GLY A 60 -12.53 4.90 -1.93
CA GLY A 60 -12.01 3.68 -2.56
C GLY A 60 -10.53 3.43 -2.27
N PRO A 61 -9.89 2.52 -3.02
CA PRO A 61 -8.45 2.27 -2.94
C PRO A 61 -7.65 3.55 -3.29
N THR A 62 -6.70 3.91 -2.44
CA THR A 62 -5.84 5.10 -2.61
C THR A 62 -4.42 4.71 -2.96
N ASP A 63 -3.93 3.61 -2.38
CA ASP A 63 -2.55 3.16 -2.52
C ASP A 63 -2.46 1.64 -2.65
N ILE A 64 -1.45 1.15 -3.36
CA ILE A 64 -1.06 -0.26 -3.35
C ILE A 64 0.42 -0.36 -2.99
N THR A 65 0.74 -1.01 -1.87
CA THR A 65 2.11 -1.16 -1.37
C THR A 65 2.58 -2.60 -1.50
N TYR A 66 3.76 -2.77 -2.08
CA TYR A 66 4.41 -4.06 -2.28
C TYR A 66 5.50 -4.28 -1.25
N PHE A 67 5.66 -5.54 -0.84
CA PHE A 67 6.70 -5.98 0.06
C PHE A 67 7.50 -7.13 -0.58
N ASP A 68 8.80 -7.21 -0.29
CA ASP A 68 9.66 -8.32 -0.70
C ASP A 68 9.55 -9.53 0.24
N SER A 69 10.39 -10.55 -0.01
CA SER A 69 10.51 -11.75 0.81
C SER A 69 11.06 -11.51 2.21
N ASP A 70 11.77 -10.41 2.41
CA ASP A 70 12.29 -9.97 3.71
C ASP A 70 11.25 -9.14 4.48
N GLY A 71 10.08 -8.94 3.87
CA GLY A 71 8.98 -8.19 4.45
C GLY A 71 9.21 -6.67 4.39
N LYS A 72 10.14 -6.16 3.58
CA LYS A 72 10.39 -4.73 3.43
C LYS A 72 9.60 -4.15 2.27
N ARG A 73 9.13 -2.91 2.44
CA ARG A 73 8.46 -2.18 1.36
C ARG A 73 9.42 -2.01 0.18
N THR A 74 8.95 -2.34 -1.01
CA THR A 74 9.73 -2.18 -2.26
C THR A 74 9.20 -1.10 -3.18
N LYS A 75 7.88 -0.84 -3.15
CA LYS A 75 7.24 0.22 -3.93
C LYS A 75 5.83 0.53 -3.45
N THR A 76 5.33 1.71 -3.80
CA THR A 76 3.95 2.14 -3.59
C THR A 76 3.37 2.69 -4.89
N ILE A 77 2.19 2.23 -5.30
CA ILE A 77 1.40 2.84 -6.38
C ILE A 77 0.40 3.79 -5.74
N HIS A 78 0.44 5.07 -6.11
CA HIS A 78 -0.56 6.06 -5.73
C HIS A 78 -1.64 6.16 -6.81
N LEU A 79 -2.90 6.00 -6.40
CA LEU A 79 -4.07 5.94 -7.29
C LEU A 79 -4.89 7.24 -7.26
N ASP A 80 -4.87 7.97 -6.15
CA ASP A 80 -5.83 9.03 -5.85
C ASP A 80 -5.29 10.45 -6.06
N HIS A 81 -3.97 10.63 -6.18
CA HIS A 81 -3.35 11.94 -6.40
C HIS A 81 -2.30 11.92 -7.53
N PRO A 82 -2.13 13.04 -8.26
CA PRO A 82 -1.12 13.15 -9.31
C PRO A 82 0.25 13.51 -8.74
N HIS A 83 1.32 13.03 -9.37
CA HIS A 83 2.69 13.48 -9.14
C HIS A 83 3.28 14.02 -10.44
N LYS A 84 3.52 15.34 -10.51
CA LYS A 84 3.98 16.03 -11.74
C LYS A 84 3.18 15.64 -13.00
N GLY A 85 1.85 15.54 -12.86
CA GLY A 85 0.94 15.17 -13.97
C GLY A 85 0.79 13.66 -14.23
N LEU A 86 1.46 12.79 -13.48
CA LEU A 86 1.29 11.34 -13.57
C LEU A 86 0.27 10.83 -12.57
N LYS A 87 -0.79 10.17 -13.05
CA LYS A 87 -1.79 9.48 -12.23
C LYS A 87 -2.42 8.32 -13.03
N PRO A 88 -2.49 7.09 -12.47
CA PRO A 88 -1.75 6.63 -11.29
C PRO A 88 -0.24 6.65 -11.53
N HIS A 89 0.55 6.63 -10.46
CA HIS A 89 2.01 6.60 -10.54
C HIS A 89 2.61 5.72 -9.45
N THR A 90 3.86 5.29 -9.65
CA THR A 90 4.56 4.39 -8.73
C THR A 90 5.80 5.07 -8.17
N HIS A 91 6.03 4.93 -6.87
CA HIS A 91 7.29 5.23 -6.21
C HIS A 91 8.03 3.95 -5.88
N HIS A 92 9.32 3.89 -6.23
CA HIS A 92 10.18 2.75 -5.91
C HIS A 92 11.02 2.99 -4.67
N GLY A 93 11.29 1.93 -3.91
CA GLY A 93 12.18 1.95 -2.76
C GLY A 93 11.50 1.78 -1.41
N TYR A 94 12.35 1.61 -0.39
CA TYR A 94 11.92 1.48 1.00
C TYR A 94 11.45 2.81 1.56
N PHE A 95 12.14 3.95 1.32
CA PHE A 95 11.73 5.26 1.82
C PHE A 95 10.87 6.08 0.83
N HIS A 96 10.95 5.81 -0.48
CA HIS A 96 10.30 6.43 -1.66
C HIS A 96 11.34 7.03 -2.63
N SER A 97 11.07 6.89 -3.93
CA SER A 97 11.83 7.47 -5.05
C SER A 97 13.29 7.03 -5.19
N GLU A 98 13.70 5.94 -4.54
CA GLU A 98 15.08 5.46 -4.54
C GLU A 98 15.51 4.95 -5.92
N ASN A 99 14.57 4.43 -6.71
CA ASN A 99 14.82 3.90 -8.06
C ASN A 99 13.93 4.54 -9.12
N ASP A 100 13.44 5.76 -8.87
CA ASP A 100 12.63 6.49 -9.84
C ASP A 100 13.49 7.37 -10.76
N SER A 101 12.96 7.72 -11.94
CA SER A 101 13.57 8.73 -12.83
C SER A 101 13.68 10.11 -12.17
N ASP A 102 14.31 11.10 -12.80
CA ASP A 102 14.36 12.51 -12.35
C ASP A 102 13.00 13.11 -11.97
N LYS A 103 11.91 12.52 -12.47
CA LYS A 103 10.55 12.90 -12.11
C LYS A 103 10.15 12.49 -10.68
N GLY A 104 10.89 11.59 -10.05
CA GLY A 104 10.66 11.06 -8.71
C GLY A 104 9.51 10.06 -8.62
N ALA A 105 8.96 9.63 -9.77
CA ALA A 105 7.92 8.61 -9.89
C ALA A 105 7.99 7.94 -11.27
N ALA A 106 7.42 6.75 -11.39
CA ALA A 106 7.34 5.98 -12.64
C ALA A 106 5.89 5.78 -13.10
N ARG A 107 5.70 5.60 -14.42
CA ARG A 107 4.44 5.09 -14.98
C ARG A 107 4.27 3.62 -14.58
N LEU A 108 3.02 3.18 -14.48
CA LEU A 108 2.73 1.78 -14.19
C LEU A 108 3.16 0.88 -15.35
N THR A 109 3.81 -0.23 -14.99
CA THR A 109 4.03 -1.39 -15.86
C THR A 109 2.72 -2.11 -16.18
N SER A 110 2.71 -2.98 -17.19
CA SER A 110 1.51 -3.78 -17.53
C SER A 110 1.02 -4.64 -16.37
N LYS A 111 1.94 -5.20 -15.58
CA LYS A 111 1.60 -6.00 -14.39
C LYS A 111 0.95 -5.15 -13.30
N GLU A 112 1.47 -3.94 -13.07
CA GLU A 112 0.90 -3.01 -12.09
C GLU A 112 -0.48 -2.52 -12.51
N LYS A 113 -0.71 -2.26 -13.81
CA LYS A 113 -2.04 -1.92 -14.34
C LYS A 113 -3.05 -3.05 -14.09
N ALA A 114 -2.67 -4.30 -14.40
CA ALA A 114 -3.53 -5.46 -14.17
C ALA A 114 -3.84 -5.65 -12.67
N LEU A 115 -2.87 -5.40 -11.80
CA LEU A 115 -3.11 -5.43 -10.36
C LEU A 115 -4.09 -4.33 -9.91
N VAL A 116 -3.92 -3.10 -10.40
CA VAL A 116 -4.83 -1.98 -10.08
C VAL A 116 -6.26 -2.29 -10.51
N GLU A 117 -6.43 -2.85 -11.71
CA GLU A 117 -7.73 -3.29 -12.21
C GLU A 117 -8.35 -4.36 -11.31
N MET A 118 -7.59 -5.39 -10.96
CA MET A 118 -8.05 -6.44 -10.03
C MET A 118 -8.44 -5.87 -8.67
N VAL A 119 -7.64 -4.95 -8.12
CA VAL A 119 -7.90 -4.30 -6.82
C VAL A 119 -9.19 -3.47 -6.86
N ASN A 120 -9.38 -2.67 -7.91
CA ASN A 120 -10.58 -1.88 -8.07
C ASN A 120 -11.82 -2.77 -8.23
N ARG A 121 -11.75 -3.78 -9.10
CA ARG A 121 -12.84 -4.74 -9.30
C ARG A 121 -13.21 -5.44 -7.99
N ALA A 122 -12.23 -6.03 -7.30
CA ALA A 122 -12.45 -6.71 -6.03
C ALA A 122 -13.09 -5.80 -4.97
N TRP A 123 -12.70 -4.52 -4.92
CA TRP A 123 -13.27 -3.57 -3.98
C TRP A 123 -14.72 -3.19 -4.32
N TYR A 124 -14.98 -2.76 -5.56
CA TYR A 124 -16.28 -2.25 -5.97
C TYR A 124 -17.32 -3.36 -6.12
N ASP A 125 -16.92 -4.58 -6.53
CA ASP A 125 -17.82 -5.75 -6.53
C ASP A 125 -18.21 -6.13 -5.10
N ASN A 126 -17.25 -6.18 -4.17
CA ASN A 126 -17.53 -6.47 -2.76
C ASN A 126 -18.41 -5.38 -2.10
N ASN A 127 -18.24 -4.10 -2.44
CA ASN A 127 -19.10 -3.03 -1.92
C ASN A 127 -20.50 -3.04 -2.50
N SER A 128 -20.64 -3.40 -3.78
CA SER A 128 -21.96 -3.56 -4.42
C SER A 128 -22.76 -4.66 -3.74
N ASN A 129 -22.10 -5.77 -3.36
CA ASN A 129 -22.74 -6.90 -2.66
C ASN A 129 -23.06 -6.64 -1.17
N ARG A 130 -22.69 -5.48 -0.62
CA ARG A 130 -22.97 -5.10 0.78
C ARG A 130 -24.11 -4.08 0.91
N ARG A 131 -24.69 -3.63 -0.21
CA ARG A 131 -25.87 -2.76 -0.25
C ARG A 131 -27.13 -3.60 -0.35
#